data_AF-A0A2U2DPP8-F1
#
_entry.id   AF-A0A2U2DPP8-F1
#
_cell.length_a   1.000
_cell.length_b   1.000
_cell.length_c   1.000
_cell.angle_alpha   90.00
_cell.angle_beta   90.00
_cell.angle_gamma   90.00
#
_symmetry.space_group_name_H-M   'P 1'
#
loop_
_entity.id
_entity.type
_entity.pdbx_description
1 polymer ?
#
loop_
_entity_poly.entity_id
_entity_poly.type
_entity_poly.pdbx_seq_one_letter_code
_entity_poly.pdbx_strand_id
1 'polypeptide(L)'
;MSIVVYQRSASYEDIAAEMDRRGRVIEDLEQQNAALKDALKLSDPDRRQWFISFCLKKFGHFNRFEICQTFGVSAPQASLDVRRWLEINPGGATYNASRKRYEANHV
;
A
#
# COMPACT_ATOMS: atom_id res chain seq x y z
N MET A 1 19.63 8.83 -52.01
CA MET A 1 18.16 8.72 -52.07
C MET A 1 17.66 8.21 -50.72
N SER A 2 16.63 8.86 -50.20
CA SER A 2 16.22 8.85 -48.79
C SER A 2 15.75 7.49 -48.28
N ILE A 3 16.28 7.08 -47.12
CA ILE A 3 15.70 6.02 -46.29
C ILE A 3 14.51 6.64 -45.57
N VAL A 4 13.29 6.34 -46.02
CA VAL A 4 12.07 6.72 -45.33
C VAL A 4 11.91 5.80 -44.12
N VAL A 5 12.23 6.31 -42.93
CA VAL A 5 11.92 5.64 -41.67
C VAL A 5 10.42 5.79 -41.44
N TYR A 6 9.66 4.73 -41.73
CA TYR A 6 8.23 4.67 -41.45
C TYR A 6 8.04 4.59 -39.93
N GLN A 7 7.80 5.73 -39.27
CA GLN A 7 7.29 5.72 -37.90
C GLN A 7 5.93 5.01 -37.95
N ARG A 8 5.88 3.78 -37.44
CA ARG A 8 4.65 3.01 -37.27
C ARG A 8 3.77 3.77 -36.28
N SER A 9 2.85 4.59 -36.78
CA SER A 9 1.81 5.24 -35.99
C SER A 9 0.98 4.15 -35.31
N ALA A 10 0.82 4.22 -33.99
CA ALA A 10 -0.05 3.31 -33.25
C ALA A 10 -1.45 3.31 -33.88
N SER A 11 -2.04 2.12 -34.04
CA SER A 11 -3.42 2.00 -34.52
C SER A 11 -4.36 2.74 -33.57
N TYR A 12 -5.51 3.21 -34.06
CA TYR A 12 -6.56 3.75 -33.20
C TYR A 12 -6.94 2.76 -32.07
N GLU A 13 -6.93 1.46 -32.38
CA GLU A 13 -7.18 0.38 -31.40
C GLU A 13 -6.09 0.30 -30.31
N ASP A 14 -4.82 0.48 -30.67
CA ASP A 14 -3.70 0.49 -29.71
C ASP A 14 -3.82 1.70 -28.76
N ILE A 15 -4.22 2.86 -29.31
CA ILE A 15 -4.42 4.08 -28.54
C ILE A 15 -5.62 3.92 -27.60
N ALA A 16 -6.73 3.37 -28.08
CA ALA A 16 -7.91 3.12 -27.26
C ALA A 16 -7.62 2.13 -26.12
N ALA A 17 -6.89 1.05 -26.39
CA ALA A 17 -6.48 0.07 -25.38
C ALA A 17 -5.54 0.68 -24.32
N GLU A 18 -4.63 1.55 -24.73
CA GLU A 18 -3.75 2.29 -23.81
C GLU A 18 -4.53 3.31 -22.97
N MET A 19 -5.50 4.03 -23.56
CA MET A 19 -6.35 4.96 -22.80
C MET A 19 -7.24 4.23 -21.78
N ASP A 20 -7.80 3.07 -22.13
CA ASP A 20 -8.57 2.22 -21.22
C ASP A 20 -7.70 1.70 -20.05
N ARG A 21 -6.47 1.25 -20.35
CA ARG A 21 -5.49 0.87 -19.31
C ARG A 21 -5.20 2.05 -18.38
N ARG A 22 -4.96 3.24 -18.93
CA ARG A 22 -4.71 4.45 -18.12
C ARG A 22 -5.93 4.83 -17.29
N GLY A 23 -7.14 4.72 -17.85
CA GLY A 23 -8.39 4.93 -17.13
C GLY A 23 -8.49 4.05 -15.89
N ARG A 24 -8.25 2.74 -16.03
CA ARG A 24 -8.23 1.81 -14.89
C ARG A 24 -7.19 2.18 -13.82
N VAL A 25 -6.00 2.61 -14.23
CA VAL A 25 -4.96 3.05 -13.29
C VAL A 25 -5.39 4.33 -12.56
N ILE A 26 -5.98 5.29 -13.27
CA ILE A 26 -6.49 6.53 -12.68
C ILE A 26 -7.57 6.19 -11.65
N GLU A 27 -8.53 5.32 -11.99
CA GLU A 27 -9.58 4.90 -11.07
C GLU A 27 -9.02 4.24 -9.80
N ASP A 28 -8.06 3.32 -9.92
CA ASP A 28 -7.41 2.69 -8.75
C ASP A 28 -6.68 3.73 -7.88
N LEU A 29 -5.98 4.69 -8.50
CA LEU A 29 -5.31 5.77 -7.78
C LEU A 29 -6.30 6.70 -7.08
N GLU A 30 -7.42 7.01 -7.71
CA GLU A 30 -8.49 7.82 -7.11
C GLU A 30 -9.11 7.12 -5.90
N GLN A 31 -9.35 5.81 -6.00
CA GLN A 31 -9.83 4.99 -4.87
C GLN A 31 -8.82 4.96 -3.72
N GLN A 32 -7.53 4.78 -4.02
CA GLN A 32 -6.47 4.82 -3.02
C GLN A 32 -6.39 6.20 -2.34
N ASN A 33 -6.51 7.29 -3.12
CA ASN A 33 -6.53 8.65 -2.60
C ASN A 33 -7.74 8.91 -1.68
N ALA A 34 -8.92 8.41 -2.04
CA ALA A 34 -10.11 8.52 -1.20
C ALA A 34 -9.91 7.81 0.15
N ALA A 35 -9.41 6.57 0.12
CA ALA A 35 -9.11 5.80 1.34
C ALA A 35 -8.09 6.50 2.24
N LEU A 36 -7.05 7.11 1.65
CA LEU A 36 -6.04 7.88 2.40
C LEU A 36 -6.65 9.14 3.04
N LYS A 37 -7.51 9.87 2.30
CA LYS A 37 -8.21 11.06 2.84
C LYS A 37 -9.11 10.71 4.01
N ASP A 38 -9.81 9.57 3.95
CA ASP A 38 -10.64 9.12 5.06
C ASP A 38 -9.80 8.68 6.25
N ALA A 39 -8.68 8.00 6.02
CA ALA A 39 -7.74 7.65 7.08
C ALA A 39 -7.21 8.89 7.81
N LEU A 40 -6.95 10.00 7.11
CA LEU A 40 -6.50 11.25 7.73
C LEU A 40 -7.50 11.89 8.71
N LYS A 41 -8.78 11.51 8.66
CA LYS A 41 -9.81 12.01 9.59
C LYS A 41 -9.82 11.25 10.93
N LEU A 42 -9.15 10.09 11.00
CA LEU A 42 -9.10 9.24 12.19
C LEU A 42 -8.19 9.86 13.27
N SER A 43 -8.40 9.45 14.52
CA SER A 43 -7.46 9.77 15.60
C SER A 43 -6.07 9.17 15.30
N ASP A 44 -4.99 9.78 15.80
CA ASP A 44 -3.63 9.27 15.54
C ASP A 44 -3.43 7.79 15.89
N PRO A 45 -3.93 7.27 17.02
CA PRO A 45 -3.90 5.83 17.29
C PRO A 45 -4.61 4.99 16.23
N ASP A 46 -5.80 5.40 15.79
CA ASP A 46 -6.59 4.66 14.81
C ASP A 46 -5.95 4.73 13.42
N ARG A 47 -5.31 5.85 13.07
CA ARG A 47 -4.49 5.98 11.86
C ARG A 47 -3.36 4.97 11.82
N ARG A 48 -2.68 4.73 12.96
CA ARG A 48 -1.62 3.72 13.06
C ARG A 48 -2.18 2.30 12.93
N GLN A 49 -3.35 2.02 13.49
CA GLN A 49 -4.02 0.73 13.31
C GLN A 49 -4.40 0.51 11.83
N TRP A 50 -4.99 1.51 11.19
CA TRP A 50 -5.31 1.48 9.76
C TRP A 50 -4.05 1.27 8.91
N PHE A 51 -2.95 1.95 9.23
CA PHE A 51 -1.68 1.82 8.51
C PHE A 51 -1.12 0.39 8.57
N ILE A 52 -1.16 -0.26 9.73
CA ILE A 52 -0.74 -1.67 9.87
C ILE A 52 -1.57 -2.56 8.94
N SER A 53 -2.91 -2.44 8.99
CA SER A 53 -3.81 -3.20 8.11
C SER A 53 -3.52 -2.93 6.63
N PHE A 54 -3.29 -1.67 6.27
CA PHE A 54 -2.96 -1.26 4.91
C PHE A 54 -1.66 -1.91 4.43
N CYS A 55 -0.59 -1.86 5.24
CA CYS A 55 0.70 -2.45 4.88
C CYS A 55 0.59 -3.97 4.66
N LEU A 56 -0.13 -4.67 5.53
CA LEU A 56 -0.36 -6.11 5.36
C LEU A 56 -1.15 -6.41 4.08
N LYS A 57 -2.21 -5.64 3.79
CA LYS A 57 -3.02 -5.85 2.58
C LYS A 57 -2.24 -5.52 1.29
N LYS A 58 -1.46 -4.44 1.29
CA LYS A 58 -0.79 -3.93 0.08
C LYS A 58 0.57 -4.58 -0.17
N PHE A 59 1.36 -4.78 0.87
CA PHE A 59 2.75 -5.25 0.77
C PHE A 59 2.95 -6.65 1.35
N GLY A 60 1.95 -7.21 2.02
CA GLY A 60 2.05 -8.52 2.68
C GLY A 60 2.90 -8.50 3.96
N HIS A 61 3.44 -7.36 4.37
CA HIS A 61 4.26 -7.25 5.57
C HIS A 61 4.30 -5.81 6.10
N PHE A 62 4.74 -5.66 7.34
CA PHE A 62 5.14 -4.38 7.91
C PHE A 62 6.20 -4.60 9.00
N ASN A 63 6.93 -3.57 9.38
CA ASN A 63 7.80 -3.59 10.54
C ASN A 63 7.53 -2.40 11.48
N ARG A 64 8.03 -2.49 12.71
CA ARG A 64 7.83 -1.43 13.72
C ARG A 64 8.50 -0.10 13.34
N PHE A 65 9.59 -0.18 12.60
CA PHE A 65 10.35 1.01 12.20
C PHE A 65 9.59 1.86 11.18
N GLU A 66 8.84 1.24 10.28
CA GLU A 66 7.92 1.94 9.36
C GLU A 66 6.86 2.73 10.13
N ILE A 67 6.27 2.14 11.18
CA ILE A 67 5.31 2.85 12.05
C ILE A 67 5.98 4.07 12.71
N CYS A 68 7.20 3.91 13.24
CA CYS A 68 7.94 5.02 13.83
C CYS A 68 8.22 6.14 12.81
N GLN A 69 8.70 5.79 11.61
CA GLN A 69 9.00 6.79 10.58
C GLN A 69 7.75 7.51 10.08
N THR A 70 6.68 6.78 9.81
CA THR A 70 5.46 7.36 9.25
C THR A 70 4.74 8.29 10.22
N PHE A 71 4.79 8.00 11.53
CA PHE A 71 4.00 8.72 12.53
C PHE A 71 4.84 9.51 13.54
N GLY A 72 6.17 9.45 13.48
CA GLY A 72 7.05 10.12 14.44
C GLY A 72 6.94 9.59 15.88
N VAL A 73 6.47 8.34 16.05
CA VAL A 73 6.28 7.73 17.36
C VAL A 73 7.52 6.97 17.83
N SER A 74 7.64 6.79 19.14
CA SER A 74 8.74 6.03 19.73
C SER A 74 8.60 4.52 19.49
N ALA A 75 9.71 3.77 19.53
CA ALA A 75 9.69 2.32 19.37
C ALA A 75 8.82 1.58 20.41
N PRO A 76 8.75 2.01 21.69
CA PRO A 76 7.78 1.47 22.64
C PRO A 76 6.34 1.69 22.19
N GLN A 77 5.98 2.89 21.72
CA GLN A 77 4.63 3.19 21.25
C GLN A 77 4.26 2.33 20.03
N ALA A 78 5.16 2.24 19.04
CA ALA A 78 4.95 1.36 17.89
C ALA A 78 4.76 -0.11 18.31
N SER A 79 5.46 -0.57 19.36
CA SER A 79 5.27 -1.92 19.89
C SER A 79 3.89 -2.12 20.55
N LEU A 80 3.35 -1.08 21.22
CA LEU A 80 1.98 -1.10 21.73
C LEU A 80 0.96 -1.14 20.59
N ASP A 81 1.18 -0.36 19.53
CA ASP A 81 0.28 -0.32 18.37
C ASP A 81 0.20 -1.67 17.67
N VAL A 82 1.35 -2.34 17.49
CA VAL A 82 1.40 -3.70 16.92
C VAL A 82 0.69 -4.71 17.80
N ARG A 83 0.91 -4.66 19.12
CA ARG A 83 0.24 -5.56 20.04
C ARG A 83 -1.27 -5.40 19.98
N ARG A 84 -1.75 -4.16 20.05
CA ARG A 84 -3.17 -3.83 19.93
C ARG A 84 -3.75 -4.34 18.61
N TRP A 85 -3.01 -4.19 17.51
CA TRP A 85 -3.46 -4.68 16.21
C TRP A 85 -3.62 -6.21 16.20
N LEU A 86 -2.64 -6.94 16.76
CA LEU A 86 -2.67 -8.40 16.87
C LEU A 86 -3.76 -8.92 17.82
N GLU A 87 -4.07 -8.17 18.87
CA GLU A 87 -5.19 -8.47 19.78
C GLU A 87 -6.55 -8.37 19.06
N ILE A 88 -6.71 -7.37 18.19
CA ILE A 88 -7.93 -7.17 17.39
C ILE A 88 -7.99 -8.12 16.20
N ASN A 89 -6.84 -8.55 15.67
CA ASN A 89 -6.73 -9.44 14.51
C ASN A 89 -5.94 -10.72 14.86
N PRO A 90 -6.48 -11.61 15.71
CA PRO A 90 -5.79 -12.84 16.09
C PRO A 90 -5.41 -13.67 14.86
N GLY A 91 -4.14 -14.03 14.74
CA GLY A 91 -3.64 -14.81 13.62
C GLY A 91 -3.55 -14.04 12.29
N GLY A 92 -3.73 -12.73 12.27
CA GLY A 92 -3.63 -11.93 11.03
C GLY A 92 -2.21 -11.75 10.50
N ALA A 93 -1.18 -11.90 11.36
CA ALA A 93 0.22 -11.81 10.95
C ALA A 93 1.14 -12.63 11.88
N THR A 94 2.28 -13.05 11.35
CA THR A 94 3.33 -13.75 12.10
C THR A 94 4.65 -12.99 12.03
N TYR A 95 5.39 -12.97 13.14
CA TYR A 95 6.70 -12.33 13.17
C TYR A 95 7.76 -13.23 12.51
N ASN A 96 8.38 -12.72 11.45
CA ASN A 96 9.53 -13.33 10.79
C ASN A 96 10.82 -12.73 11.36
N ALA A 97 11.55 -13.51 12.16
CA ALA A 97 12.76 -13.06 12.84
C ALA A 97 13.94 -12.81 11.90
N SER A 98 14.09 -13.58 10.81
CA SER A 98 15.20 -13.41 9.86
C SER A 98 15.05 -12.11 9.07
N ARG A 99 13.81 -11.72 8.75
CA ARG A 99 13.47 -10.47 8.03
C ARG A 99 13.08 -9.33 8.96
N LYS A 100 13.06 -9.56 10.28
CA LYS A 100 12.74 -8.60 11.35
C LYS A 100 11.42 -7.84 11.14
N ARG A 101 10.37 -8.53 10.70
CA ARG A 101 9.09 -7.91 10.33
C ARG A 101 7.92 -8.85 10.59
N TYR A 102 6.71 -8.31 10.56
CA TYR A 102 5.48 -9.08 10.58
C TYR A 102 5.05 -9.34 9.14
N GLU A 103 4.70 -10.59 8.83
CA GLU A 103 4.22 -11.02 7.52
C GLU A 103 2.77 -11.44 7.64
N ALA A 104 1.95 -11.06 6.66
CA ALA A 104 0.55 -11.44 6.59
C ALA A 104 0.46 -12.97 6.54
N ASN A 105 -0.41 -13.53 7.38
CA ASN A 105 -0.72 -14.94 7.26
C ASN A 105 -1.66 -15.09 6.06
N HIS A 106 -1.15 -15.66 4.97
CA HIS A 106 -2.01 -16.06 3.86
C HIS A 106 -2.90 -17.21 4.35
N VAL A 107 -4.18 -16.93 4.55
CA VAL A 107 -5.23 -17.94 4.64
C VAL A 107 -5.64 -18.34 3.23
#